data_AF-A0A165FVK4-F1
#
_entry.id   AF-A0A165FVK4-F1
#
_cell.length_a   1.000
_cell.length_b   1.000
_cell.length_c   1.000
_cell.angle_alpha   90.00
_cell.angle_beta   90.00
_cell.angle_gamma   90.00
#
_symmetry.space_group_name_H-M   'P 1'
#
loop_
_entity.id
_entity.type
_entity.pdbx_description
1 polymer ?
#
loop_
_entity_poly.entity_id
_entity_poly.type
_entity_poly.pdbx_seq_one_letter_code
_entity_poly.pdbx_strand_id
1 'polypeptide(L)'
;MSTQASSSKASPAYFSPDNDDFDDAELYDSDDNKFDDWVEEEENKPCLSLFGPEKMFESLEAALEDTKKNTGVDLGALCSMLELDFYDRMRLVNFLRKQRPTPDVVAGLTGREPFFSDDAYLIPAIEDDPLLHMPQDDAWSDDDDTVPKPASAAAPSSSQSIDPSRELRRANRAIRSLQQQLSQARQDLVDYKGIVNKTLGVSDVKQWVEMKTGGEGGREDPQYFDAYEDVADDANLEI
;
A
#
# COMPACT_ATOMS: atom_id res chain seq x y z
N MET A 1 55.04 24.30 -20.61
CA MET A 1 55.48 23.58 -21.83
C MET A 1 54.29 23.51 -22.76
N SER A 2 54.26 24.39 -23.75
CA SER A 2 53.35 24.36 -24.89
C SER A 2 54.01 23.58 -26.03
N THR A 3 53.21 22.80 -26.76
CA THR A 3 53.32 22.49 -28.21
C THR A 3 52.19 21.50 -28.53
N GLN A 4 51.11 21.96 -29.15
CA GLN A 4 50.86 21.95 -30.60
C GLN A 4 50.55 20.56 -31.19
N ALA A 5 49.36 20.42 -31.75
CA ALA A 5 49.16 19.76 -33.04
C ALA A 5 47.88 20.32 -33.70
N SER A 6 48.08 21.02 -34.81
CA SER A 6 47.04 21.43 -35.77
C SER A 6 47.12 20.54 -37.02
N SER A 7 46.03 20.60 -37.81
CA SER A 7 45.87 20.14 -39.20
C SER A 7 45.32 18.71 -39.33
N SER A 8 44.31 18.39 -40.15
CA SER A 8 43.56 19.13 -41.17
C SER A 8 42.34 18.31 -41.64
N LYS A 9 41.19 18.97 -41.74
CA LYS A 9 40.26 19.04 -42.90
C LYS A 9 40.02 17.78 -43.75
N ALA A 10 38.78 17.26 -43.73
CA ALA A 10 37.94 16.99 -44.91
C ALA A 10 36.55 16.47 -44.49
N SER A 11 35.50 17.08 -45.03
CA SER A 11 34.15 16.49 -45.22
C SER A 11 33.89 16.50 -46.74
N PRO A 12 32.78 15.98 -47.29
CA PRO A 12 31.87 14.89 -46.87
C PRO A 12 31.67 13.86 -48.02
N ALA A 13 31.13 12.67 -47.75
CA ALA A 13 30.43 11.92 -48.79
C ALA A 13 29.46 10.89 -48.18
N TYR A 14 28.22 10.99 -48.66
CA TYR A 14 27.13 10.03 -48.52
C TYR A 14 27.59 8.57 -48.69
N PHE A 15 27.15 7.69 -47.80
CA PHE A 15 26.83 6.32 -48.13
C PHE A 15 25.47 5.97 -47.49
N SER A 16 24.59 5.48 -48.35
CA SER A 16 23.19 5.11 -48.11
C SER A 16 23.04 3.97 -47.08
N PRO A 17 21.82 3.71 -46.58
CA PRO A 17 21.59 2.91 -45.39
C PRO A 17 21.69 1.43 -45.76
N ASP A 18 22.67 0.74 -45.17
CA ASP A 18 22.65 -0.71 -45.12
C ASP A 18 21.90 -1.10 -43.84
N ASN A 19 20.84 -1.87 -44.06
CA ASN A 19 20.08 -2.58 -43.05
C ASN A 19 21.02 -3.48 -42.26
N ASP A 20 21.45 -3.02 -41.10
CA ASP A 20 21.91 -3.89 -40.03
C ASP A 20 20.68 -4.19 -39.17
N ASP A 21 20.12 -5.35 -39.47
CA ASP A 21 19.14 -6.13 -38.72
C ASP A 21 19.66 -6.29 -37.27
N PHE A 22 19.43 -5.28 -36.44
CA PHE A 22 19.66 -5.36 -35.01
C PHE A 22 18.33 -5.81 -34.42
N ASP A 23 18.24 -7.11 -34.12
CA ASP A 23 17.23 -7.72 -33.28
C ASP A 23 17.14 -6.95 -31.94
N ASP A 24 16.40 -5.85 -31.92
CA ASP A 24 16.00 -5.09 -30.74
C ASP A 24 14.66 -5.63 -30.21
N ALA A 25 14.51 -6.95 -30.25
CA ALA A 25 13.33 -7.67 -29.77
C ALA A 25 13.55 -8.35 -28.41
N GLU A 26 14.73 -8.19 -27.80
CA GLU A 26 15.12 -8.89 -26.57
C GLU A 26 15.42 -7.93 -25.39
N LEU A 27 15.05 -6.65 -25.47
CA LEU A 27 15.22 -5.69 -24.35
C LEU A 27 13.91 -5.31 -23.64
N TYR A 28 12.84 -6.08 -23.86
CA TYR A 28 11.60 -5.97 -23.10
C TYR A 28 11.21 -7.30 -22.43
N ASP A 29 12.18 -8.14 -22.10
CA ASP A 29 12.01 -9.01 -20.92
C ASP A 29 12.45 -8.19 -19.70
N SER A 30 11.72 -7.10 -19.44
CA SER A 30 11.95 -6.30 -18.24
C SER A 30 11.39 -7.12 -17.08
N ASP A 31 12.32 -7.84 -16.46
CA ASP A 31 12.33 -8.52 -15.15
C ASP A 31 11.85 -7.65 -13.97
N ASP A 32 11.08 -6.59 -14.25
CA ASP A 32 10.50 -5.60 -13.34
C ASP A 32 9.14 -6.02 -12.78
N ASN A 33 8.66 -7.22 -13.11
CA ASN A 33 7.55 -7.86 -12.40
C ASN A 33 7.99 -8.50 -11.07
N LYS A 34 9.08 -8.01 -10.47
CA LYS A 34 9.63 -8.48 -9.18
C LYS A 34 8.84 -8.01 -7.96
N PHE A 35 7.57 -7.63 -8.15
CA PHE A 35 6.60 -7.44 -7.07
C PHE A 35 6.09 -8.77 -6.49
N ASP A 36 6.41 -9.90 -7.13
CA ASP A 36 6.09 -11.25 -6.62
C ASP A 36 7.10 -11.75 -5.57
N ASP A 37 8.21 -11.02 -5.38
CA ASP A 37 9.29 -11.34 -4.44
C ASP A 37 9.13 -10.64 -3.07
N TRP A 38 7.98 -10.01 -2.82
CA TRP A 38 7.62 -9.52 -1.49
C TRP A 38 7.34 -10.72 -0.59
N VAL A 39 8.39 -11.23 0.04
CA VAL A 39 8.28 -12.20 1.12
C VAL A 39 7.62 -11.49 2.29
N GLU A 40 6.42 -11.92 2.67
CA GLU A 40 5.83 -11.55 3.96
C GLU A 40 6.88 -11.87 5.03
N GLU A 41 7.43 -10.84 5.66
CA GLU A 41 8.46 -11.01 6.67
C GLU A 41 7.90 -11.94 7.75
N GLU A 42 8.60 -13.06 7.97
CA GLU A 42 8.22 -14.12 8.88
C GLU A 42 7.82 -13.52 10.24
N GLU A 43 6.58 -13.78 10.69
CA GLU A 43 6.00 -13.23 11.93
C GLU A 43 6.83 -13.51 13.19
N ASN A 44 7.84 -14.37 13.07
CA ASN A 44 8.68 -14.87 14.14
C ASN A 44 10.05 -14.18 14.16
N LYS A 45 10.04 -12.84 14.19
CA LYS A 45 11.26 -12.06 14.42
C LYS A 45 11.68 -12.16 15.89
N PRO A 46 12.98 -12.34 16.16
CA PRO A 46 13.44 -12.41 17.53
C PRO A 46 13.22 -11.08 18.25
N CYS A 47 12.67 -11.15 19.46
CA CYS A 47 12.24 -9.99 20.23
C CYS A 47 12.97 -9.91 21.58
N LEU A 48 13.46 -8.73 21.94
CA LEU A 48 14.11 -8.50 23.24
C LEU A 48 13.08 -8.28 24.35
N SER A 49 13.35 -8.80 25.55
CA SER A 49 12.51 -8.58 26.74
C SER A 49 12.34 -7.10 27.08
N LEU A 50 11.11 -6.65 27.34
CA LEU A 50 10.77 -5.23 27.55
C LEU A 50 11.60 -4.53 28.64
N PHE A 51 11.83 -5.22 29.77
CA PHE A 51 12.55 -4.66 30.93
C PHE A 51 13.99 -5.19 31.08
N GLY A 52 14.42 -6.16 30.26
CA GLY A 52 15.69 -6.86 30.42
C GLY A 52 16.54 -6.88 29.14
N PRO A 53 17.78 -6.37 29.15
CA PRO A 53 18.63 -6.36 27.95
C PRO A 53 19.23 -7.73 27.58
N GLU A 54 19.11 -8.75 28.43
CA GLU A 54 19.84 -10.02 28.27
C GLU A 54 19.01 -11.17 27.71
N LYS A 55 17.66 -11.05 27.72
CA LYS A 55 16.77 -12.11 27.25
C LYS A 55 16.20 -11.77 25.88
N MET A 56 16.55 -12.60 24.92
CA MET A 56 16.03 -12.59 23.56
C MET A 56 15.07 -13.77 23.42
N PHE A 57 13.91 -13.52 22.84
CA PHE A 57 12.88 -14.50 22.57
C PHE A 57 12.78 -14.72 21.08
N GLU A 58 12.34 -15.91 20.68
CA GLU A 58 12.15 -16.25 19.26
C GLU A 58 10.92 -15.57 18.67
N SER A 59 9.94 -15.16 19.50
CA SER A 59 8.72 -14.48 19.07
C SER A 59 8.35 -13.28 19.95
N LEU A 60 7.55 -12.37 19.38
CA LEU A 60 6.92 -11.25 20.07
C LEU A 60 6.02 -11.71 21.23
N GLU A 61 5.17 -12.72 20.99
CA GLU A 61 4.24 -13.26 21.98
C GLU A 61 4.98 -13.82 23.19
N ALA A 62 6.09 -14.53 22.97
CA ALA A 62 6.90 -15.08 24.04
C ALA A 62 7.52 -13.98 24.92
N ALA A 63 7.92 -12.85 24.32
CA ALA A 63 8.44 -11.70 25.06
C ALA A 63 7.35 -11.01 25.90
N LEU A 64 6.13 -10.90 25.38
CA LEU A 64 4.96 -10.36 26.09
C LEU A 64 4.56 -11.28 27.25
N GLU A 65 4.57 -12.60 27.05
CA GLU A 65 4.28 -13.57 28.12
C GLU A 65 5.31 -13.53 29.25
N ASP A 66 6.60 -13.47 28.93
CA ASP A 66 7.66 -13.34 29.95
C ASP A 66 7.49 -12.04 30.74
N THR A 67 7.17 -10.94 30.05
CA THR A 67 6.90 -9.65 30.69
C THR A 67 5.72 -9.78 31.68
N LYS A 68 4.63 -10.40 31.25
CA LYS A 68 3.44 -10.65 32.09
C LYS A 68 3.75 -11.54 33.30
N LYS A 69 4.55 -12.61 33.12
CA LYS A 69 4.90 -13.56 34.19
C LYS A 69 5.91 -12.99 35.18
N ASN A 70 6.93 -12.27 34.70
CA ASN A 70 8.07 -11.86 35.50
C ASN A 70 7.90 -10.46 36.12
N THR A 71 7.19 -9.57 35.44
CA THR A 71 6.96 -8.18 35.90
C THR A 71 5.50 -7.88 36.25
N GLY A 72 4.56 -8.75 35.86
CA GLY A 72 3.12 -8.55 36.11
C GLY A 72 2.47 -7.50 35.21
N VAL A 73 3.21 -6.97 34.23
CA VAL A 73 2.75 -5.93 33.31
C VAL A 73 2.25 -6.57 32.03
N ASP A 74 1.00 -6.28 31.66
CA ASP A 74 0.40 -6.70 30.40
C ASP A 74 0.29 -5.47 29.48
N LEU A 75 1.21 -5.38 28.50
CA LEU A 75 1.26 -4.25 27.56
C LEU A 75 -0.03 -4.12 26.75
N GLY A 76 -0.59 -5.22 26.26
CA GLY A 76 -1.82 -5.19 25.48
C GLY A 76 -2.98 -4.65 26.31
N ALA A 77 -3.13 -5.15 27.55
CA ALA A 77 -4.16 -4.66 28.46
C ALA A 77 -3.97 -3.19 28.84
N LEU A 78 -2.73 -2.73 29.05
CA LEU A 78 -2.43 -1.33 29.32
C LEU A 78 -2.79 -0.44 28.13
N CYS A 79 -2.36 -0.80 26.92
CA CYS A 79 -2.66 -0.03 25.72
C CYS A 79 -4.17 0.10 25.50
N SER A 80 -4.94 -0.97 25.75
CA SER A 80 -6.40 -0.94 25.66
C SER A 80 -7.05 -0.16 26.80
N MET A 81 -6.54 -0.26 28.02
CA MET A 81 -7.07 0.47 29.19
C MET A 81 -6.84 1.98 29.08
N LEU A 82 -5.72 2.39 28.50
CA LEU A 82 -5.34 3.79 28.33
C LEU A 82 -5.84 4.37 26.98
N GLU A 83 -6.48 3.56 26.14
CA GLU A 83 -6.93 3.93 24.78
C GLU A 83 -5.81 4.55 23.93
N LEU A 84 -4.61 3.97 24.00
CA LEU A 84 -3.43 4.50 23.31
C LEU A 84 -3.54 4.27 21.79
N ASP A 85 -3.25 5.32 21.02
CA ASP A 85 -3.08 5.25 19.58
C ASP A 85 -1.75 4.59 19.19
N PHE A 86 -1.54 4.34 17.89
CA PHE A 86 -0.32 3.71 17.40
C PHE A 86 0.97 4.43 17.84
N TYR A 87 0.97 5.77 17.79
CA TYR A 87 2.15 6.56 18.13
C TYR A 87 2.42 6.57 19.64
N ASP A 88 1.37 6.63 20.45
CA ASP A 88 1.46 6.59 21.90
C ASP A 88 1.91 5.22 22.39
N ARG A 89 1.52 4.13 21.72
CA ARG A 89 2.08 2.79 21.95
C ARG A 89 3.58 2.75 21.67
N MET A 90 4.00 3.29 20.52
CA MET A 90 5.44 3.37 20.20
C MET A 90 6.20 4.20 21.25
N ARG A 91 5.66 5.35 21.66
CA ARG A 91 6.25 6.19 22.72
C ARG A 91 6.33 5.44 24.04
N LEU A 92 5.30 4.69 24.42
CA LEU A 92 5.29 3.87 25.63
C LEU A 92 6.39 2.79 25.58
N VAL A 93 6.46 2.01 24.50
CA VAL A 93 7.49 0.98 24.34
C VAL A 93 8.88 1.60 24.44
N ASN A 94 9.15 2.67 23.70
CA ASN A 94 10.43 3.37 23.74
C ASN A 94 10.74 3.98 25.12
N PHE A 95 9.73 4.50 25.83
CA PHE A 95 9.87 4.98 27.20
C PHE A 95 10.28 3.86 28.15
N LEU A 96 9.62 2.70 28.08
CA LEU A 96 9.95 1.53 28.89
C LEU A 96 11.37 1.03 28.63
N ARG A 97 11.79 1.02 27.35
CA ARG A 97 13.16 0.65 26.95
C ARG A 97 14.21 1.63 27.47
N LYS A 98 13.97 2.93 27.35
CA LYS A 98 14.93 4.00 27.73
C LYS A 98 15.02 4.22 29.23
N GLN A 99 13.87 4.32 29.91
CA GLN A 99 13.82 4.68 31.33
C GLN A 99 13.83 3.48 32.28
N ARG A 100 13.40 2.29 31.80
CA ARG A 100 13.27 1.07 32.61
C ARG A 100 12.59 1.32 33.97
N PRO A 101 11.40 1.93 33.98
CA PRO A 101 10.68 2.17 35.22
C PRO A 101 10.31 0.84 35.90
N THR A 102 10.08 0.90 37.21
CA THR A 102 9.56 -0.27 37.94
C THR A 102 8.15 -0.61 37.47
N PRO A 103 7.74 -1.89 37.50
CA PRO A 103 6.42 -2.31 37.03
C PRO A 103 5.27 -1.59 37.76
N ASP A 104 5.45 -1.22 39.03
CA ASP A 104 4.49 -0.44 39.81
C ASP A 104 4.19 0.93 39.19
N VAL A 105 5.21 1.59 38.62
CA VAL A 105 5.06 2.89 37.95
C VAL A 105 4.31 2.71 36.63
N VAL A 106 4.58 1.62 35.91
CA VAL A 106 3.94 1.32 34.62
C VAL A 106 2.44 1.01 34.82
N ALA A 107 2.11 0.28 35.89
CA ALA A 107 0.72 0.01 36.25
C ALA A 107 -0.07 1.28 36.68
N GLY A 108 0.63 2.33 37.11
CA GLY A 108 0.04 3.60 37.53
C GLY A 108 -0.10 4.64 36.43
N LEU A 109 0.23 4.32 35.17
CA LEU A 109 0.17 5.26 34.06
C LEU A 109 -1.28 5.64 33.72
N THR A 110 -1.49 6.94 33.47
CA THR A 110 -2.84 7.48 33.20
C THR A 110 -3.08 7.83 31.73
N GLY A 111 -2.09 7.64 30.86
CA GLY A 111 -2.15 8.03 29.44
C GLY A 111 -1.98 9.52 29.19
N ARG A 112 -1.81 10.35 30.25
CA ARG A 112 -1.65 11.81 30.15
C ARG A 112 -0.26 12.29 30.52
N GLU A 113 0.68 11.36 30.57
CA GLU A 113 2.04 11.65 30.97
C GLU A 113 2.76 12.49 29.90
N PRO A 114 3.69 13.38 30.30
CA PRO A 114 4.31 14.31 29.36
C PRO A 114 5.14 13.62 28.27
N PHE A 115 5.59 12.39 28.50
CA PHE A 115 6.37 11.64 27.51
C PHE A 115 5.53 11.21 26.29
N PHE A 116 4.20 11.15 26.40
CA PHE A 116 3.33 10.89 25.25
C PHE A 116 3.30 12.05 24.25
N SER A 117 3.74 13.25 24.65
CA SER A 117 3.86 14.40 23.75
C SER A 117 5.29 14.67 23.29
N ASP A 118 6.26 13.88 23.74
CA ASP A 118 7.68 14.08 23.41
C ASP A 118 8.09 13.18 22.24
N ASP A 119 8.42 13.82 21.12
CA ASP A 119 8.85 13.15 19.88
C ASP A 119 10.19 12.43 20.03
N ALA A 120 10.97 12.70 21.08
CA ALA A 120 12.16 11.91 21.40
C ALA A 120 11.82 10.42 21.65
N TYR A 121 10.57 10.10 22.01
CA TYR A 121 10.09 8.72 22.18
C TYR A 121 9.48 8.11 20.91
N LEU A 122 9.37 8.86 19.81
CA LEU A 122 9.05 8.27 18.50
C LEU A 122 10.26 7.64 17.84
N ILE A 123 11.46 8.03 18.25
CA ILE A 123 12.70 7.44 17.74
C ILE A 123 12.92 6.08 18.41
N PRO A 124 12.96 4.96 17.64
CA PRO A 124 13.16 3.63 18.16
C PRO A 124 14.40 3.57 19.06
N ALA A 125 14.23 3.01 20.26
CA ALA A 125 15.34 2.81 21.18
C ALA A 125 16.28 1.67 20.73
N ILE A 126 15.76 0.74 19.93
CA ILE A 126 16.43 -0.44 19.38
C ILE A 126 16.04 -0.53 17.90
N GLU A 127 17.00 -0.91 17.06
CA GLU A 127 16.77 -1.17 15.63
C GLU A 127 15.88 -2.42 15.47
N ASP A 128 14.92 -2.36 14.55
CA ASP A 128 13.99 -3.45 14.23
C ASP A 128 13.19 -4.02 15.43
N ASP A 129 12.80 -3.19 16.41
CA ASP A 129 12.06 -3.67 17.61
C ASP A 129 10.66 -4.21 17.23
N PRO A 130 10.41 -5.53 17.36
CA PRO A 130 9.12 -6.10 16.98
C PRO A 130 7.96 -5.60 17.85
N LEU A 131 8.23 -5.09 19.07
CA LEU A 131 7.17 -4.57 19.96
C LEU A 131 6.55 -3.27 19.45
N LEU A 132 7.24 -2.52 18.58
CA LEU A 132 6.69 -1.30 17.98
C LEU A 132 5.61 -1.60 16.93
N HIS A 133 5.64 -2.81 16.36
CA HIS A 133 4.69 -3.29 15.35
C HIS A 133 3.59 -4.16 15.95
N MET A 134 3.41 -4.14 17.28
CA MET A 134 2.37 -4.94 17.93
C MET A 134 1.00 -4.63 17.29
N PRO A 135 0.27 -5.66 16.80
CA PRO A 135 -1.00 -5.43 16.15
C PRO A 135 -1.95 -4.74 17.13
N GLN A 136 -2.61 -3.71 16.64
CA GLN A 136 -3.75 -3.14 17.32
C GLN A 136 -4.95 -4.04 16.98
N ASP A 137 -5.76 -4.40 17.97
CA ASP A 137 -7.11 -4.94 17.75
C ASP A 137 -8.01 -3.83 17.18
N ASP A 138 -7.55 -3.17 16.14
CA ASP A 138 -8.28 -2.13 15.45
C ASP A 138 -9.45 -2.77 14.75
N ALA A 139 -10.65 -2.35 15.12
CA ALA A 139 -11.90 -2.63 14.42
C ALA A 139 -11.93 -2.10 12.96
N TRP A 140 -10.80 -1.62 12.45
CA TRP A 140 -10.53 -1.31 11.04
C TRP A 140 -9.98 -2.49 10.26
N SER A 141 -9.76 -3.65 10.90
CA SER A 141 -9.70 -4.93 10.17
C SER A 141 -11.08 -5.15 9.54
N ASP A 142 -11.22 -4.76 8.28
CA ASP A 142 -12.33 -5.14 7.42
C ASP A 142 -12.43 -6.67 7.47
N ASP A 143 -13.49 -7.15 8.10
CA ASP A 143 -13.80 -8.56 8.31
C ASP A 143 -14.23 -9.20 6.98
N ASP A 144 -13.31 -9.27 6.01
CA ASP A 144 -13.47 -10.05 4.77
C ASP A 144 -12.39 -11.14 4.58
N ASP A 145 -11.47 -11.30 5.54
CA ASP A 145 -10.49 -12.39 5.53
C ASP A 145 -10.63 -13.34 6.73
N THR A 146 -11.86 -13.72 7.06
CA THR A 146 -12.10 -14.96 7.82
C THR A 146 -11.85 -16.18 6.92
N VAL A 147 -10.58 -16.49 6.66
CA VAL A 147 -10.17 -17.86 6.34
C VAL A 147 -10.03 -18.63 7.65
N PRO A 148 -10.98 -19.52 8.03
CA PRO A 148 -10.84 -20.29 9.24
C PRO A 148 -9.70 -21.31 9.06
N LYS A 149 -8.60 -21.06 9.78
CA LYS A 149 -7.54 -22.04 10.08
C LYS A 149 -8.19 -23.34 10.61
N PRO A 150 -8.00 -24.51 9.97
CA PRO A 150 -8.68 -25.73 10.39
C PRO A 150 -7.94 -26.35 11.59
N ALA A 151 -8.36 -25.99 12.80
CA ALA A 151 -8.03 -26.76 13.99
C ALA A 151 -9.00 -27.94 14.15
N SER A 152 -8.48 -29.12 13.82
CA SER A 152 -8.74 -30.45 14.39
C SER A 152 -9.96 -30.65 15.32
N ALA A 153 -10.68 -31.73 15.00
CA ALA A 153 -11.51 -32.57 15.88
C ALA A 153 -12.97 -32.16 16.13
N ALA A 154 -13.82 -32.42 15.12
CA ALA A 154 -15.02 -33.24 15.31
C ALA A 154 -15.59 -33.66 13.94
N ALA A 155 -15.41 -34.94 13.58
CA ALA A 155 -16.23 -35.58 12.56
C ALA A 155 -17.71 -35.56 13.02
N PRO A 156 -18.67 -35.53 12.08
CA PRO A 156 -19.01 -36.78 11.42
C PRO A 156 -19.09 -36.68 9.90
N SER A 157 -18.69 -37.78 9.28
CA SER A 157 -18.83 -38.13 7.88
C SER A 157 -20.15 -37.67 7.25
N SER A 158 -20.07 -36.93 6.14
CA SER A 158 -20.93 -37.19 5.00
C SER A 158 -20.26 -36.72 3.71
N SER A 159 -19.72 -37.68 2.97
CA SER A 159 -19.50 -37.59 1.53
C SER A 159 -20.85 -37.35 0.84
N GLN A 160 -21.32 -36.10 0.81
CA GLN A 160 -22.42 -35.71 -0.06
C GLN A 160 -21.82 -35.23 -1.37
N SER A 161 -22.09 -35.99 -2.42
CA SER A 161 -22.04 -35.52 -3.80
C SER A 161 -22.63 -34.11 -3.86
N ILE A 162 -21.81 -33.11 -4.20
CA ILE A 162 -22.26 -31.75 -4.42
C ILE A 162 -23.27 -31.83 -5.57
N ASP A 163 -24.56 -31.67 -5.26
CA ASP A 163 -25.60 -31.65 -6.28
C ASP A 163 -25.36 -30.42 -7.16
N PRO A 164 -24.99 -30.59 -8.45
CA PRO A 164 -24.67 -29.47 -9.35
C PRO A 164 -25.86 -28.50 -9.47
N SER A 165 -27.08 -28.97 -9.18
CA SER A 165 -28.29 -28.15 -9.16
C SER A 165 -28.29 -27.11 -8.03
N ARG A 166 -27.63 -27.40 -6.90
CA ARG A 166 -27.54 -26.48 -5.75
C ARG A 166 -26.48 -25.40 -6.00
N GLU A 167 -25.34 -25.78 -6.56
CA GLU A 167 -24.27 -24.89 -7.02
C GLU A 167 -24.81 -23.89 -8.06
N LEU A 168 -25.49 -24.40 -9.10
CA LEU A 168 -26.08 -23.59 -10.18
C LEU A 168 -27.10 -22.59 -9.64
N ARG A 169 -27.88 -22.93 -8.61
CA ARG A 169 -28.82 -22.01 -7.95
C ARG A 169 -28.11 -20.95 -7.11
N ARG A 170 -26.95 -21.25 -6.52
CA ARG A 170 -26.12 -20.26 -5.80
C ARG A 170 -25.48 -19.29 -6.78
N ALA A 171 -24.86 -19.81 -7.84
CA ALA A 171 -24.25 -19.01 -8.90
C ALA A 171 -25.27 -18.08 -9.57
N ASN A 172 -26.45 -18.58 -9.94
CA ASN A 172 -27.50 -17.74 -10.53
C ASN A 172 -28.01 -16.64 -9.58
N ARG A 173 -28.00 -16.87 -8.26
CA ARG A 173 -28.35 -15.81 -7.30
C ARG A 173 -27.27 -14.73 -7.23
N ALA A 174 -26.00 -15.14 -7.20
CA ALA A 174 -24.86 -14.22 -7.23
C ALA A 174 -24.82 -13.40 -8.53
N ILE A 175 -25.07 -14.02 -9.68
CA ILE A 175 -25.13 -13.32 -10.96
C ILE A 175 -26.22 -12.25 -10.94
N ARG A 176 -27.40 -12.55 -10.40
CA ARG A 176 -28.50 -11.56 -10.29
C ARG A 176 -28.16 -10.41 -9.36
N SER A 177 -27.54 -10.67 -8.21
CA SER A 177 -27.14 -9.61 -7.28
C SER A 177 -26.07 -8.71 -7.91
N LEU A 178 -25.08 -9.29 -8.59
CA LEU A 178 -24.05 -8.54 -9.29
C LEU A 178 -24.62 -7.71 -10.45
N GLN A 179 -25.53 -8.27 -11.24
CA GLN A 179 -26.22 -7.53 -12.29
C GLN A 179 -27.03 -6.35 -11.72
N GLN A 180 -27.68 -6.53 -10.56
CA GLN A 180 -28.39 -5.47 -9.87
C GLN A 180 -27.44 -4.36 -9.41
N GLN A 181 -26.31 -4.72 -8.76
CA GLN A 181 -25.30 -3.76 -8.32
C GLN A 181 -24.71 -2.98 -9.50
N LEU A 182 -24.41 -3.66 -10.61
CA LEU A 182 -23.89 -3.03 -11.83
C LEU A 182 -24.92 -2.02 -12.39
N SER A 183 -26.20 -2.40 -12.44
CA SER A 183 -27.25 -1.49 -12.91
C SER A 183 -27.42 -0.28 -12.00
N GLN A 184 -27.30 -0.46 -10.67
CA GLN A 184 -27.37 0.61 -9.69
C GLN A 184 -26.19 1.56 -9.85
N ALA A 185 -24.95 1.05 -9.90
CA ALA A 185 -23.75 1.86 -10.08
C ALA A 185 -23.80 2.66 -11.39
N ARG A 186 -24.34 2.08 -12.48
CA ARG A 186 -24.55 2.80 -13.74
C ARG A 186 -25.54 3.95 -13.58
N GLN A 187 -26.63 3.75 -12.85
CA GLN A 187 -27.60 4.80 -12.58
C GLN A 187 -26.99 5.90 -11.71
N ASP A 188 -26.26 5.53 -10.65
CA ASP A 188 -25.59 6.46 -9.74
C ASP A 188 -24.58 7.35 -10.48
N LEU A 189 -23.85 6.78 -11.46
CA LEU A 189 -22.94 7.56 -12.31
C LEU A 189 -23.68 8.55 -13.22
N VAL A 190 -24.84 8.18 -13.77
CA VAL A 190 -25.67 9.09 -14.57
C VAL A 190 -26.21 10.22 -13.69
N ASP A 191 -26.68 9.89 -12.49
CA ASP A 191 -27.20 10.85 -11.52
C ASP A 191 -26.09 11.81 -11.06
N TYR A 192 -24.90 11.27 -10.76
CA TYR A 192 -23.72 12.06 -10.42
C TYR A 192 -23.32 13.00 -11.56
N LYS A 193 -23.24 12.51 -12.80
CA LYS A 193 -22.98 13.37 -13.98
C LYS A 193 -24.02 14.47 -14.12
N GLY A 194 -25.29 14.17 -13.84
CA GLY A 194 -26.36 15.16 -13.83
C GLY A 194 -26.17 16.23 -12.76
N ILE A 195 -25.78 15.84 -11.55
CA ILE A 195 -25.49 16.76 -10.44
C ILE A 195 -24.26 17.62 -10.75
N VAL A 196 -23.18 17.01 -11.24
CA VAL A 196 -21.97 17.72 -11.64
C VAL A 196 -22.26 18.73 -12.76
N ASN A 197 -23.02 18.34 -13.78
CA ASN A 197 -23.38 19.26 -14.87
C ASN A 197 -24.25 20.43 -14.39
N LYS A 198 -25.14 20.20 -13.41
CA LYS A 198 -25.97 21.26 -12.80
C LYS A 198 -25.16 22.18 -11.88
N THR A 199 -24.20 21.63 -11.12
CA THR A 199 -23.41 22.37 -10.14
C THR A 199 -22.27 23.15 -10.77
N LEU A 200 -21.57 22.54 -11.73
CA LEU A 200 -20.49 23.19 -12.47
C LEU A 200 -20.98 23.99 -13.69
N GLY A 201 -22.28 23.93 -14.00
CA GLY A 201 -22.86 24.62 -15.16
C GLY A 201 -22.03 24.35 -16.42
N VAL A 202 -21.71 23.09 -16.71
CA VAL A 202 -20.76 22.74 -17.80
C VAL A 202 -21.23 23.26 -19.17
N SER A 203 -22.54 23.47 -19.34
CA SER A 203 -23.11 24.19 -20.49
C SER A 203 -22.68 25.67 -20.56
N ASP A 204 -22.58 26.34 -19.42
CA ASP A 204 -22.13 27.72 -19.24
C ASP A 204 -20.60 27.82 -19.43
N VAL A 205 -19.85 26.83 -18.94
CA VAL A 205 -18.39 26.72 -19.14
C VAL A 205 -18.05 26.46 -20.61
N LYS A 206 -18.78 25.57 -21.30
CA LYS A 206 -18.61 25.34 -22.74
C LYS A 206 -18.89 26.60 -23.55
N GLN A 207 -19.94 27.35 -23.19
CA GLN A 207 -20.30 28.61 -23.84
C GLN A 207 -19.28 29.73 -23.55
N TRP A 208 -18.69 29.77 -22.35
CA TRP A 208 -17.57 30.65 -22.00
C TRP A 208 -16.28 30.30 -22.75
N VAL A 209 -15.96 29.02 -22.91
CA VAL A 209 -14.78 28.56 -23.65
C VAL A 209 -14.93 28.85 -25.14
N GLU A 210 -16.10 28.61 -25.73
CA GLU A 210 -16.41 29.00 -27.13
C GLU A 210 -16.40 30.52 -27.34
N MET A 211 -16.72 31.33 -26.32
CA MET A 211 -16.55 32.80 -26.37
C MET A 211 -15.08 33.23 -26.30
N LYS A 212 -14.23 32.46 -25.61
CA LYS A 212 -12.83 32.81 -25.33
C LYS A 212 -11.87 32.34 -26.44
N THR A 213 -12.23 31.32 -27.21
CA THR A 213 -11.48 30.88 -28.40
C THR A 213 -11.62 31.81 -29.62
N GLY A 214 -12.47 32.84 -29.53
CA GLY A 214 -12.57 33.91 -30.54
C GLY A 214 -11.64 35.12 -30.29
N GLY A 215 -10.80 35.10 -29.27
CA GLY A 215 -9.92 36.22 -28.90
C GLY A 215 -8.45 35.80 -28.78
N GLU A 216 -7.60 36.44 -29.58
CA GLU A 216 -6.16 36.24 -29.70
C GLU A 216 -5.37 36.14 -28.38
N GLY A 217 -4.38 35.22 -28.37
CA GLY A 217 -3.08 35.52 -27.76
C GLY A 217 -2.67 34.71 -26.54
N GLY A 218 -2.38 33.42 -26.71
CA GLY A 218 -1.55 32.64 -25.78
C GLY A 218 -0.84 31.56 -26.57
N ARG A 219 0.49 31.67 -26.71
CA ARG A 219 1.32 30.63 -27.33
C ARG A 219 1.38 29.46 -26.36
N GLU A 220 0.46 28.53 -26.50
CA GLU A 220 0.62 27.17 -25.97
C GLU A 220 1.17 26.37 -27.15
N ASP A 221 2.42 25.92 -27.04
CA ASP A 221 3.02 25.09 -28.07
C ASP A 221 2.15 23.82 -28.23
N PRO A 222 1.50 23.61 -29.39
CA PRO A 222 0.67 22.41 -29.62
C PRO A 222 1.50 21.12 -29.54
N GLN A 223 2.83 21.26 -29.66
CA GLN A 223 3.81 20.18 -29.62
C GLN A 223 3.95 19.49 -28.25
N TYR A 224 3.46 20.09 -27.15
CA TYR A 224 3.51 19.43 -25.84
C TYR A 224 2.49 18.29 -25.72
N PHE A 225 1.34 18.41 -26.39
CA PHE A 225 0.30 17.38 -26.37
C PHE A 225 0.42 16.39 -27.54
N ASP A 226 0.91 16.84 -28.71
CA ASP A 226 1.16 15.96 -29.87
C ASP A 226 2.19 14.85 -29.56
N ALA A 227 3.14 15.10 -28.65
CA ALA A 227 4.15 14.12 -28.24
C ALA A 227 3.59 12.89 -27.50
N TYR A 228 2.34 12.95 -27.05
CA TYR A 228 1.64 11.82 -26.43
C TYR A 228 0.68 11.12 -27.38
N GLU A 229 0.33 11.74 -28.51
CA GLU A 229 -0.61 11.17 -29.49
C GLU A 229 0.13 10.25 -30.49
N ASP A 230 1.43 10.47 -30.70
CA ASP A 230 2.29 9.67 -31.60
C ASP A 230 2.66 8.26 -31.07
N VAL A 231 2.07 7.83 -29.94
CA VAL A 231 2.23 6.46 -29.39
C VAL A 231 0.97 5.61 -29.59
N ALA A 232 -0.11 6.15 -30.19
CA ALA A 232 -1.37 5.43 -30.32
C ALA A 232 -1.71 4.91 -31.73
N ASP A 233 -0.93 5.26 -32.76
CA ASP A 233 -1.35 5.07 -34.16
C ASP A 233 -0.70 3.89 -34.92
N ASP A 234 -0.04 2.95 -34.26
CA ASP A 234 0.46 1.72 -34.93
C ASP A 234 -0.45 0.49 -34.74
N ALA A 235 -1.76 0.72 -34.69
CA ALA A 235 -2.77 -0.34 -34.70
C ALA A 235 -3.86 -0.13 -35.77
N ASN A 236 -3.48 0.12 -37.03
CA ASN A 236 -4.36 -0.26 -38.16
C ASN A 236 -3.69 -0.27 -39.56
N LEU A 237 -3.03 -1.38 -39.90
CA LEU A 237 -2.86 -1.89 -41.28
C LEU A 237 -2.82 -3.43 -41.15
N GLU A 238 -3.58 -4.29 -41.82
CA GLU A 238 -4.63 -4.26 -42.84
C GLU A 238 -5.50 -5.51 -42.58
N ILE A 239 -6.80 -5.43 -42.88
CA ILE A 239 -7.66 -6.62 -43.12
C ILE A 239 -7.55 -7.00 -44.59
#